data_AF-A0A1A9C9F2-F1
#
_entry.id   AF-A0A1A9C9F2-F1
#
_cell.length_a   1.000
_cell.length_b   1.000
_cell.length_c   1.000
_cell.angle_alpha   90.00
_cell.angle_beta   90.00
_cell.angle_gamma   90.00
#
_symmetry.space_group_name_H-M   'P 1'
#
loop_
_entity.id
_entity.type
_entity.pdbx_description
1 polymer ?
#
loop_
_entity_poly.entity_id
_entity_poly.type
_entity_poly.pdbx_seq_one_letter_code
_entity_poly.pdbx_strand_id
1 'polypeptide(L)'
;MTKDVIALTTRMPDPWTVLVGLLSGGPDKLVDTHADGAVVQLCDAEGRPLVSVEAPLLVQVAGEAERLLGATAPPVPFWWTEARATTGVAEAERLAGTFAARLAHLAGGSAWPPEAARSLAVVPTDGVGVAPVPAAAVPAVDVLTEKVAVVIQDRPVVALTAWLADAFRAAAESGLGLQVVTPPGTTLSPAARHILSTWPSRWIVQDERDGYYDGLSGAVLRWQDGMFAPVPGSGATPEDPRALVAATYQETADTAERQLALTFRSVHPADDRLVLGGGLESVWTELTGAPPAGWGTAEPANLPWSPQRLTDLAFERAPEPTWTVVVGTPDRPGIATVRVTRTTAGVEEEVTLAFGYGPDEEIPLDALPRAAEVLATRHRLQSMLVQLRKARRDLAVPPRFEGPGVPLAFVLGAEEVRQIPGDRARNTPLSARPVHLGPRARPALYYPLPGDPSDLASWSDFERLVRHLKDA
;
A
#
# COMPACT_ATOMS: atom_id res chain seq x y z
N MET A 1 11.29 -15.01 -14.91
CA MET A 1 10.16 -15.87 -14.55
C MET A 1 9.69 -15.42 -13.18
N THR A 2 8.38 -15.44 -12.93
CA THR A 2 7.80 -14.87 -11.70
C THR A 2 8.23 -15.65 -10.46
N LYS A 3 8.62 -14.92 -9.42
CA LYS A 3 9.09 -15.47 -8.14
C LYS A 3 7.97 -15.75 -7.16
N ASP A 4 6.85 -15.06 -7.31
CA ASP A 4 5.66 -15.22 -6.49
C ASP A 4 4.58 -15.97 -7.28
N VAL A 5 4.02 -17.03 -6.71
CA VAL A 5 2.92 -17.79 -7.30
C VAL A 5 1.79 -17.84 -6.29
N ILE A 6 0.56 -17.55 -6.72
CA ILE A 6 -0.60 -17.49 -5.86
C ILE A 6 -1.62 -18.50 -6.33
N ALA A 7 -2.09 -19.36 -5.43
CA ALA A 7 -3.25 -20.20 -5.67
C ALA A 7 -4.52 -19.53 -5.09
N LEU A 8 -5.54 -19.39 -5.92
CA LEU A 8 -6.85 -18.85 -5.58
C LEU A 8 -7.85 -20.01 -5.55
N THR A 9 -8.25 -20.45 -4.35
CA THR A 9 -8.96 -21.71 -4.16
C THR A 9 -10.32 -21.55 -3.47
N THR A 10 -11.28 -22.39 -3.84
CA THR A 10 -12.65 -22.38 -3.31
C THR A 10 -12.76 -23.06 -1.94
N ARG A 11 -11.94 -24.09 -1.71
CA ARG A 11 -11.85 -24.80 -0.43
C ARG A 11 -10.55 -24.45 0.27
N MET A 12 -10.59 -24.49 1.60
CA MET A 12 -9.38 -24.32 2.41
C MET A 12 -8.37 -25.41 2.02
N PRO A 13 -7.16 -25.03 1.60
CA PRO A 13 -6.06 -25.98 1.51
C PRO A 13 -5.69 -26.41 2.92
N ASP A 14 -6.06 -27.64 3.30
CA ASP A 14 -5.66 -28.19 4.58
C ASP A 14 -4.14 -28.46 4.62
N PRO A 15 -3.52 -28.64 5.80
CA PRO A 15 -2.08 -28.87 5.88
C PRO A 15 -1.59 -30.04 5.02
N TRP A 16 -2.40 -31.08 4.85
CA TRP A 16 -2.08 -32.21 3.98
C TRP A 16 -2.05 -31.82 2.50
N THR A 17 -3.00 -31.00 2.05
CA THR A 17 -3.07 -30.47 0.68
C THR A 17 -1.85 -29.60 0.39
N VAL A 18 -1.43 -28.76 1.35
CA VAL A 18 -0.21 -27.95 1.25
C VAL A 18 1.04 -28.85 1.15
N LEU A 19 1.16 -29.86 2.02
CA LEU A 19 2.26 -30.82 1.99
C LEU A 19 2.32 -31.62 0.68
N VAL A 20 1.19 -32.12 0.18
CA VAL A 20 1.11 -32.82 -1.12
C VAL A 20 1.49 -31.90 -2.28
N GLY A 21 1.12 -30.62 -2.19
CA GLY A 21 1.59 -29.59 -3.10
C GLY A 21 3.12 -29.49 -3.09
N LEU A 22 3.72 -29.39 -1.90
CA LEU A 22 5.17 -29.22 -1.70
C LEU A 22 6.00 -30.46 -2.09
N LEU A 23 5.45 -31.66 -1.91
CA LEU A 23 6.03 -32.94 -2.36
C LEU A 23 6.16 -33.05 -3.89
N SER A 24 5.77 -32.02 -4.65
CA SER A 24 6.16 -31.86 -6.06
C SER A 24 7.67 -31.80 -6.29
N GLY A 25 8.48 -31.48 -5.26
CA GLY A 25 9.94 -31.50 -5.33
C GLY A 25 10.59 -32.88 -5.16
N GLY A 26 9.82 -33.94 -4.85
CA GLY A 26 10.33 -35.27 -4.54
C GLY A 26 10.33 -35.58 -3.02
N PRO A 27 10.53 -36.86 -2.64
CA PRO A 27 10.36 -37.34 -1.26
C PRO A 27 11.51 -36.97 -0.32
N ASP A 28 12.70 -36.65 -0.84
CA ASP A 28 13.92 -36.44 -0.06
C ASP A 28 14.11 -34.99 0.40
N LYS A 29 13.07 -34.15 0.30
CA LYS A 29 13.12 -32.74 0.67
C LYS A 29 12.72 -32.51 2.11
N LEU A 30 13.45 -31.62 2.77
CA LEU A 30 13.16 -31.22 4.14
C LEU A 30 12.04 -30.19 4.14
N VAL A 31 11.13 -30.31 5.11
CA VAL A 31 10.09 -29.31 5.37
C VAL A 31 10.42 -28.64 6.70
N ASP A 32 10.53 -27.31 6.68
CA ASP A 32 10.74 -26.49 7.87
C ASP A 32 9.55 -25.55 8.08
N THR A 33 9.37 -25.07 9.31
CA THR A 33 8.32 -24.14 9.70
C THR A 33 8.90 -22.90 10.36
N HIS A 34 8.52 -21.72 9.88
CA HIS A 34 8.97 -20.42 10.39
C HIS A 34 7.78 -19.55 10.84
N ALA A 35 8.08 -18.46 11.55
CA ALA A 35 7.11 -17.46 12.02
C ALA A 35 5.93 -18.08 12.79
N ASP A 36 6.23 -18.84 13.86
CA ASP A 36 5.25 -19.57 14.68
C ASP A 36 4.29 -20.47 13.86
N GLY A 37 4.77 -21.00 12.73
CA GLY A 37 4.02 -21.89 11.85
C GLY A 37 3.20 -21.17 10.76
N ALA A 38 3.30 -19.84 10.65
CA ALA A 38 2.65 -19.08 9.59
C ALA A 38 3.31 -19.28 8.21
N VAL A 39 4.54 -19.80 8.18
CA VAL A 39 5.29 -20.09 6.96
C VAL A 39 5.77 -21.54 6.96
N VAL A 40 5.53 -22.24 5.85
CA VAL A 40 6.07 -23.57 5.57
C VAL A 40 7.11 -23.45 4.46
N GLN A 41 8.31 -23.99 4.66
CA GLN A 41 9.38 -23.96 3.67
C GLN A 41 9.70 -25.37 3.17
N LEU A 42 9.84 -25.51 1.85
CA LEU A 42 10.52 -26.65 1.26
C LEU A 42 11.99 -26.31 1.09
N CYS A 43 12.87 -27.12 1.66
CA CYS A 43 14.30 -26.90 1.66
C CYS A 43 15.05 -27.96 0.84
N ASP A 44 16.26 -27.61 0.40
CA ASP A 44 17.21 -28.58 -0.14
C ASP A 44 17.83 -29.46 0.96
N ALA A 45 18.73 -30.36 0.57
CA ALA A 45 19.32 -31.35 1.48
C ALA A 45 20.18 -30.71 2.59
N GLU A 46 20.65 -29.47 2.38
CA GLU A 46 21.42 -28.70 3.34
C GLU A 46 20.52 -27.77 4.19
N GLY A 47 19.19 -27.86 4.05
CA GLY A 47 18.23 -27.07 4.82
C GLY A 47 18.01 -25.65 4.29
N ARG A 48 18.43 -25.34 3.06
CA ARG A 48 18.25 -24.00 2.47
C ARG A 48 16.90 -23.91 1.75
N PRO A 49 16.14 -22.82 1.89
CA PRO A 49 14.81 -22.73 1.31
C PRO A 49 14.85 -22.69 -0.21
N LEU A 50 13.99 -23.50 -0.83
CA LEU A 50 13.67 -23.49 -2.26
C LEU A 50 12.34 -22.78 -2.51
N VAL A 51 11.33 -23.09 -1.71
CA VAL A 51 10.00 -22.47 -1.80
C VAL A 51 9.51 -22.17 -0.38
N SER A 52 9.02 -20.96 -0.16
CA SER A 52 8.33 -20.56 1.08
C SER A 52 6.85 -20.38 0.79
N VAL A 53 5.98 -20.94 1.63
CA VAL A 53 4.52 -20.89 1.47
C VAL A 53 3.93 -20.24 2.72
N GLU A 54 3.10 -19.22 2.52
CA GLU A 54 2.34 -18.60 3.59
C GLU A 54 1.08 -19.39 3.91
N ALA A 55 0.64 -19.32 5.17
CA ALA A 55 -0.65 -19.84 5.59
C ALA A 55 -1.77 -19.33 4.66
N PRO A 56 -2.70 -20.21 4.22
CA PRO A 56 -3.83 -19.80 3.40
C PRO A 56 -4.65 -18.69 4.07
N LEU A 57 -4.82 -17.58 3.36
CA LEU A 57 -5.57 -16.42 3.79
C LEU A 57 -7.01 -16.47 3.25
N LEU A 58 -8.01 -16.46 4.13
CA LEU A 58 -9.41 -16.38 3.72
C LEU A 58 -9.75 -14.94 3.31
N VAL A 59 -9.98 -14.72 2.01
CA VAL A 59 -10.40 -13.44 1.44
C VAL A 59 -11.92 -13.40 1.32
N GLN A 60 -12.52 -12.46 2.04
CA GLN A 60 -13.97 -12.23 2.06
C GLN A 60 -14.38 -10.96 1.30
N VAL A 61 -13.42 -10.28 0.68
CA VAL A 61 -13.60 -9.00 0.00
C VAL A 61 -13.47 -9.23 -1.50
N ALA A 62 -14.50 -8.84 -2.26
CA ALA A 62 -14.50 -9.01 -3.70
C ALA A 62 -13.53 -8.02 -4.37
N GLY A 63 -12.89 -8.43 -5.48
CA GLY A 63 -12.07 -7.54 -6.30
C GLY A 63 -10.57 -7.54 -6.01
N GLU A 64 -10.12 -8.13 -4.89
CA GLU A 64 -8.70 -8.07 -4.51
C GLU A 64 -7.79 -8.84 -5.48
N ALA A 65 -8.25 -9.96 -6.04
CA ALA A 65 -7.47 -10.70 -7.03
C ALA A 65 -7.35 -9.95 -8.36
N GLU A 66 -8.44 -9.31 -8.80
CA GLU A 66 -8.46 -8.48 -9.98
C GLU A 66 -7.55 -7.25 -9.78
N ARG A 67 -7.65 -6.60 -8.61
CA ARG A 67 -6.87 -5.40 -8.27
C ARG A 67 -5.37 -5.69 -8.16
N LEU A 68 -4.99 -6.79 -7.52
CA LEU A 68 -3.58 -7.08 -7.21
C LEU A 68 -2.87 -7.95 -8.24
N LEU A 69 -3.59 -8.83 -8.92
CA LEU A 69 -3.01 -9.82 -9.85
C LEU A 69 -3.51 -9.66 -11.29
N GLY A 70 -4.57 -8.87 -11.52
CA GLY A 70 -5.30 -8.90 -12.80
C GLY A 70 -5.95 -10.26 -13.07
N ALA A 71 -6.18 -11.06 -12.04
CA ALA A 71 -6.69 -12.42 -12.13
C ALA A 71 -8.17 -12.48 -11.74
N THR A 72 -8.93 -13.36 -12.37
CA THR A 72 -10.31 -13.66 -11.96
C THR A 72 -10.30 -14.67 -10.82
N ALA A 73 -10.83 -14.29 -9.67
CA ALA A 73 -10.97 -15.18 -8.51
C ALA A 73 -12.28 -15.97 -8.53
N PRO A 74 -12.38 -17.06 -7.72
CA PRO A 74 -13.67 -17.62 -7.35
C PRO A 74 -14.55 -16.59 -6.60
N PRO A 75 -15.88 -16.80 -6.53
CA PRO A 75 -16.75 -15.98 -5.69
C PRO A 75 -16.28 -15.96 -4.23
N VAL A 76 -16.43 -14.83 -3.57
CA VAL A 76 -16.11 -14.72 -2.14
C VAL A 76 -17.05 -15.56 -1.27
N PRO A 77 -16.56 -16.16 -0.17
CA PRO A 77 -15.16 -16.16 0.25
C PRO A 77 -14.31 -17.17 -0.53
N PHE A 78 -13.04 -16.85 -0.76
CA PHE A 78 -12.06 -17.75 -1.36
C PHE A 78 -10.74 -17.71 -0.57
N TRP A 79 -9.87 -18.67 -0.81
CA TRP A 79 -8.57 -18.81 -0.14
C TRP A 79 -7.44 -18.35 -1.06
N TRP A 80 -6.62 -17.46 -0.54
CA TRP A 80 -5.39 -16.96 -1.17
C TRP A 80 -4.21 -17.66 -0.52
N THR A 81 -3.44 -18.43 -1.28
CA THR A 81 -2.21 -19.07 -0.79
C THR A 81 -1.03 -18.60 -1.61
N GLU A 82 -0.11 -17.90 -0.97
CA GLU A 82 1.07 -17.33 -1.59
C GLU A 82 2.28 -18.25 -1.41
N ALA A 83 2.99 -18.51 -2.49
CA ALA A 83 4.26 -19.22 -2.50
C ALA A 83 5.33 -18.39 -3.20
N ARG A 84 6.50 -18.30 -2.58
CA ARG A 84 7.67 -17.59 -3.11
C ARG A 84 8.80 -18.57 -3.39
N ALA A 85 9.29 -18.55 -4.62
CA ALA A 85 10.47 -19.27 -5.04
C ALA A 85 11.74 -18.50 -4.70
N THR A 86 12.80 -19.21 -4.34
CA THR A 86 14.12 -18.63 -4.18
C THR A 86 14.64 -18.06 -5.51
N THR A 87 15.01 -16.78 -5.50
CA THR A 87 15.54 -16.08 -6.67
C THR A 87 16.78 -16.77 -7.25
N GLY A 88 16.85 -16.85 -8.58
CA GLY A 88 18.05 -17.30 -9.30
C GLY A 88 18.18 -18.82 -9.42
N VAL A 89 17.18 -19.57 -8.95
CA VAL A 89 17.12 -21.04 -9.03
C VAL A 89 15.91 -21.42 -9.88
N ALA A 90 16.14 -21.78 -11.15
CA ALA A 90 15.07 -22.09 -12.11
C ALA A 90 14.16 -23.25 -11.66
N GLU A 91 14.72 -24.22 -10.93
CA GLU A 91 14.00 -25.33 -10.33
C GLU A 91 13.04 -24.87 -9.24
N ALA A 92 13.43 -23.89 -8.42
CA ALA A 92 12.57 -23.33 -7.36
C ALA A 92 11.34 -22.63 -7.96
N GLU A 93 11.52 -21.88 -9.06
CA GLU A 93 10.42 -21.21 -9.75
C GLU A 93 9.44 -22.23 -10.38
N ARG A 94 9.97 -23.29 -11.01
CA ARG A 94 9.14 -24.40 -11.53
C ARG A 94 8.41 -25.14 -10.42
N LEU A 95 9.05 -25.33 -9.27
CA LEU A 95 8.48 -25.97 -8.11
C LEU A 95 7.34 -25.15 -7.51
N ALA A 96 7.52 -23.83 -7.34
CA ALA A 96 6.45 -22.94 -6.87
C ALA A 96 5.24 -22.93 -7.83
N GLY A 97 5.49 -22.91 -9.15
CA GLY A 97 4.45 -23.03 -10.17
C GLY A 97 3.66 -24.35 -10.07
N THR A 98 4.38 -25.46 -9.90
CA THR A 98 3.78 -26.80 -9.75
C THR A 98 3.01 -26.93 -8.44
N PHE A 99 3.54 -26.39 -7.35
CA PHE A 99 2.86 -26.31 -6.06
C PHE A 99 1.49 -25.62 -6.20
N ALA A 100 1.47 -24.42 -6.77
CA ALA A 100 0.22 -23.66 -6.91
C ALA A 100 -0.78 -24.36 -7.85
N ALA A 101 -0.30 -24.96 -8.95
CA ALA A 101 -1.14 -25.74 -9.84
C ALA A 101 -1.80 -26.94 -9.14
N ARG A 102 -1.04 -27.67 -8.32
CA ARG A 102 -1.56 -28.79 -7.53
C ARG A 102 -2.55 -28.33 -6.47
N LEU A 103 -2.26 -27.23 -5.79
CA LEU A 103 -3.16 -26.66 -4.80
C LEU A 103 -4.49 -26.27 -5.46
N ALA A 104 -4.44 -25.58 -6.60
CA ALA A 104 -5.60 -25.20 -7.40
C ALA A 104 -6.40 -26.42 -7.88
N HIS A 105 -5.72 -27.49 -8.29
CA HIS A 105 -6.37 -28.75 -8.69
C HIS A 105 -7.05 -29.44 -7.51
N LEU A 106 -6.37 -29.57 -6.37
CA LEU A 106 -6.83 -30.32 -5.21
C LEU A 106 -7.90 -29.59 -4.39
N ALA A 107 -7.81 -28.27 -4.27
CA ALA A 107 -8.75 -27.45 -3.52
C ALA A 107 -9.81 -26.77 -4.41
N GLY A 108 -9.66 -26.87 -5.74
CA GLY A 108 -10.55 -26.30 -6.75
C GLY A 108 -10.36 -24.79 -6.88
N GLY A 109 -9.90 -24.33 -8.04
CA GLY A 109 -9.64 -22.92 -8.28
C GLY A 109 -8.67 -22.67 -9.42
N SER A 110 -7.91 -21.59 -9.34
CA SER A 110 -6.90 -21.18 -10.32
C SER A 110 -5.59 -20.81 -9.64
N ALA A 111 -4.54 -20.60 -10.44
CA ALA A 111 -3.27 -20.10 -9.95
C ALA A 111 -2.73 -19.00 -10.87
N TRP A 112 -2.01 -18.07 -10.25
CA TRP A 112 -1.37 -16.94 -10.89
C TRP A 112 0.16 -17.02 -10.66
N PRO A 113 0.99 -16.68 -11.66
CA PRO A 113 0.58 -16.36 -13.03
C PRO A 113 0.15 -17.65 -13.77
N PRO A 114 -0.81 -17.58 -14.72
CA PRO A 114 -1.34 -18.76 -15.40
C PRO A 114 -0.27 -19.60 -16.13
N GLU A 115 0.80 -18.96 -16.58
CA GLU A 115 1.92 -19.61 -17.25
C GLU A 115 2.82 -20.43 -16.33
N ALA A 116 2.95 -20.05 -15.06
CA ALA A 116 3.73 -20.82 -14.08
C ALA A 116 2.97 -22.07 -13.62
N ALA A 117 1.63 -22.02 -13.63
CA ALA A 117 0.76 -23.07 -13.12
C ALA A 117 0.31 -24.12 -14.16
N ARG A 118 1.12 -24.37 -15.20
CA ARG A 118 0.74 -25.27 -16.33
C ARG A 118 1.04 -26.75 -16.11
N SER A 119 1.88 -27.08 -15.14
CA SER A 119 2.36 -28.45 -14.93
C SER A 119 1.98 -28.95 -13.54
N LEU A 120 1.55 -30.22 -13.49
CA LEU A 120 1.38 -30.98 -12.25
C LEU A 120 2.52 -32.00 -12.03
N ALA A 121 3.43 -32.12 -13.00
CA ALA A 121 4.52 -33.08 -12.97
C ALA A 121 5.50 -32.79 -11.83
N VAL A 122 6.09 -33.84 -11.26
CA VAL A 122 7.17 -33.69 -10.26
C VAL A 122 8.32 -32.92 -10.90
N VAL A 123 8.86 -31.95 -10.17
CA VAL A 123 10.03 -31.17 -10.59
C VAL A 123 11.27 -31.89 -10.04
N PRO A 124 12.17 -32.41 -10.91
CA PRO A 124 13.43 -32.96 -10.45
C PRO A 124 14.25 -31.84 -9.80
N THR A 125 14.55 -31.99 -8.52
CA THR A 125 15.34 -31.01 -7.75
C THR A 125 16.57 -31.65 -7.10
N ASP A 126 16.95 -32.84 -7.57
CA ASP A 126 18.14 -33.57 -7.11
C ASP A 126 19.41 -32.81 -7.52
N GLY A 127 20.30 -32.54 -6.57
CA GLY A 127 21.56 -31.81 -6.81
C GLY A 127 21.41 -30.29 -6.98
N VAL A 128 20.21 -29.73 -6.77
CA VAL A 128 19.99 -28.27 -6.76
C VAL A 128 20.50 -27.71 -5.44
N GLY A 129 21.51 -26.85 -5.51
CA GLY A 129 22.06 -26.16 -4.35
C GLY A 129 21.78 -24.67 -4.37
N VAL A 130 21.25 -24.13 -3.26
CA VAL A 130 21.02 -22.69 -3.07
C VAL A 130 22.25 -22.03 -2.44
N ALA A 131 22.55 -20.77 -2.76
CA ALA A 131 23.56 -20.04 -1.99
C ALA A 131 23.16 -19.94 -0.50
N PRO A 132 24.10 -19.85 0.46
CA PRO A 132 23.75 -19.71 1.87
C PRO A 132 22.85 -18.48 2.09
N VAL A 133 21.68 -18.69 2.67
CA VAL A 133 20.81 -17.61 3.12
C VAL A 133 21.38 -17.07 4.44
N PRO A 134 21.54 -15.74 4.60
CA PRO A 134 21.94 -15.18 5.88
C PRO A 134 20.97 -15.63 6.97
N ALA A 135 21.47 -16.03 8.14
CA ALA A 135 20.64 -16.56 9.24
C ALA A 135 19.56 -15.59 9.76
N ALA A 136 19.59 -14.32 9.34
CA ALA A 136 18.63 -13.27 9.66
C ALA A 136 17.66 -12.91 8.51
N ALA A 137 17.72 -13.61 7.37
CA ALA A 137 16.86 -13.28 6.23
C ALA A 137 15.41 -13.72 6.50
N VAL A 138 14.51 -12.76 6.58
CA VAL A 138 13.06 -13.01 6.43
C VAL A 138 12.86 -13.66 5.06
N PRO A 139 12.00 -14.70 4.90
CA PRO A 139 11.94 -15.47 3.65
C PRO A 139 11.57 -14.68 2.38
N ALA A 140 11.13 -13.42 2.52
CA ALA A 140 10.88 -12.51 1.41
C ALA A 140 12.14 -11.82 0.85
N VAL A 141 13.27 -11.82 1.56
CA VAL A 141 14.49 -11.08 1.19
C VAL A 141 15.37 -11.91 0.27
N ASP A 142 15.67 -11.36 -0.92
CA ASP A 142 16.47 -12.01 -1.96
C ASP A 142 17.96 -11.68 -1.85
N VAL A 143 18.30 -10.46 -1.43
CA VAL A 143 19.70 -10.04 -1.18
C VAL A 143 19.74 -9.26 0.13
N LEU A 144 20.69 -9.58 1.00
CA LEU A 144 20.91 -8.84 2.24
C LEU A 144 22.34 -8.29 2.24
N THR A 145 22.47 -7.01 2.55
CA THR A 145 23.76 -6.35 2.75
C THR A 145 23.79 -5.67 4.13
N GLU A 146 24.93 -5.07 4.48
CA GLU A 146 25.04 -4.26 5.70
C GLU A 146 24.19 -2.97 5.66
N LYS A 147 23.56 -2.63 4.53
CA LYS A 147 22.80 -1.39 4.35
C LYS A 147 21.35 -1.61 3.96
N VAL A 148 21.05 -2.66 3.20
CA VAL A 148 19.72 -2.88 2.64
C VAL A 148 19.33 -4.36 2.60
N ALA A 149 18.03 -4.60 2.72
CA ALA A 149 17.37 -5.82 2.29
C ALA A 149 16.73 -5.56 0.91
N VAL A 150 17.02 -6.42 -0.06
CA VAL A 150 16.49 -6.33 -1.42
C VAL A 150 15.45 -7.42 -1.64
N VAL A 151 14.29 -7.03 -2.14
CA VAL A 151 13.17 -7.90 -2.52
C VAL A 151 12.94 -7.73 -4.02
N ILE A 152 12.94 -8.80 -4.78
CA ILE A 152 12.73 -8.75 -6.22
C ILE A 152 11.36 -9.35 -6.52
N GLN A 153 10.48 -8.58 -7.15
CA GLN A 153 9.12 -9.00 -7.46
C GLN A 153 8.77 -8.75 -8.92
N ASP A 154 8.00 -9.68 -9.47
CA ASP A 154 7.51 -9.64 -10.85
C ASP A 154 5.99 -9.81 -10.82
N ARG A 155 5.33 -8.88 -10.11
CA ARG A 155 3.88 -8.78 -9.99
C ARG A 155 3.37 -7.59 -10.79
N PRO A 156 2.12 -7.60 -11.28
CA PRO A 156 1.51 -6.42 -11.89
C PRO A 156 1.36 -5.29 -10.87
N VAL A 157 1.08 -5.64 -9.60
CA VAL A 157 1.04 -4.70 -8.48
C VAL A 157 1.90 -5.23 -7.33
N VAL A 158 2.87 -4.44 -6.88
CA VAL A 158 3.51 -4.64 -5.57
C VAL A 158 2.58 -4.06 -4.52
N ALA A 159 2.00 -4.95 -3.72
CA ALA A 159 1.11 -4.63 -2.62
C ALA A 159 1.87 -4.67 -1.29
N LEU A 160 1.34 -4.03 -0.25
CA LEU A 160 1.86 -4.18 1.11
C LEU A 160 1.38 -5.51 1.70
N THR A 161 1.92 -6.62 1.19
CA THR A 161 1.63 -7.96 1.69
C THR A 161 2.23 -8.16 3.08
N ALA A 162 1.77 -9.19 3.80
CA ALA A 162 2.34 -9.56 5.10
C ALA A 162 3.86 -9.79 4.98
N TRP A 163 4.29 -10.51 3.94
CA TRP A 163 5.71 -10.68 3.58
C TRP A 163 6.48 -9.37 3.44
N LEU A 164 5.93 -8.41 2.70
CA LEU A 164 6.62 -7.15 2.46
C LEU A 164 6.63 -6.27 3.72
N ALA A 165 5.56 -6.29 4.50
CA ALA A 165 5.47 -5.59 5.78
C ALA A 165 6.46 -6.17 6.80
N ASP A 166 6.60 -7.50 6.87
CA ASP A 166 7.57 -8.16 7.74
C ASP A 166 9.01 -7.92 7.29
N ALA A 167 9.30 -7.98 5.98
CA ALA A 167 10.60 -7.63 5.44
C ALA A 167 10.96 -6.18 5.75
N PHE A 168 10.01 -5.25 5.60
CA PHE A 168 10.19 -3.84 5.95
C PHE A 168 10.48 -3.66 7.44
N ARG A 169 9.69 -4.30 8.30
CA ARG A 169 9.86 -4.24 9.76
C ARG A 169 11.21 -4.80 10.19
N ALA A 170 11.59 -5.99 9.73
CA ALA A 170 12.85 -6.62 10.08
C ALA A 170 14.07 -5.83 9.57
N ALA A 171 13.97 -5.24 8.37
CA ALA A 171 15.00 -4.34 7.85
C ALA A 171 15.14 -3.10 8.75
N ALA A 172 14.02 -2.45 9.10
CA ALA A 172 14.02 -1.27 9.94
C ALA A 172 14.56 -1.55 11.36
N GLU A 173 14.17 -2.66 11.99
CA GLU A 173 14.71 -3.12 13.29
C GLU A 173 16.22 -3.36 13.24
N SER A 174 16.75 -3.72 12.07
CA SER A 174 18.18 -3.94 11.82
C SER A 174 18.92 -2.69 11.32
N GLY A 175 18.24 -1.53 11.22
CA GLY A 175 18.82 -0.30 10.69
C GLY A 175 19.08 -0.31 9.17
N LEU A 176 18.46 -1.23 8.43
CA LEU A 176 18.59 -1.41 6.99
C LEU A 176 17.43 -0.74 6.23
N GLY A 177 17.66 -0.36 4.96
CA GLY A 177 16.59 0.05 4.04
C GLY A 177 15.98 -1.13 3.29
N LEU A 178 14.71 -1.03 2.90
CA LEU A 178 14.06 -2.02 2.04
C LEU A 178 14.04 -1.56 0.57
N GLN A 179 14.69 -2.31 -0.32
CA GLN A 179 14.77 -2.01 -1.75
C GLN A 179 13.99 -3.04 -2.56
N VAL A 180 12.91 -2.61 -3.23
CA VAL A 180 12.08 -3.50 -4.04
C VAL A 180 12.43 -3.33 -5.51
N VAL A 181 12.89 -4.39 -6.19
CA VAL A 181 13.24 -4.37 -7.61
C VAL A 181 12.14 -5.02 -8.44
N THR A 182 11.65 -4.33 -9.47
CA THR A 182 10.56 -4.79 -10.33
C THR A 182 10.84 -4.55 -11.82
N PRO A 183 10.17 -5.27 -12.74
CA PRO A 183 10.15 -4.91 -14.15
C PRO A 183 9.34 -3.61 -14.41
N PRO A 184 9.41 -3.04 -15.62
CA PRO A 184 8.82 -1.72 -15.91
C PRO A 184 7.29 -1.74 -16.08
N GLY A 185 6.70 -2.93 -16.21
CA GLY A 185 5.24 -3.11 -16.25
C GLY A 185 4.56 -3.16 -14.89
N THR A 186 5.34 -3.21 -13.80
CA THR A 186 4.83 -3.28 -12.43
C THR A 186 4.40 -1.90 -11.92
N THR A 187 3.35 -1.87 -11.11
CA THR A 187 2.88 -0.69 -10.37
C THR A 187 2.94 -0.95 -8.87
N LEU A 188 2.86 0.09 -8.04
CA LEU A 188 2.67 -0.06 -6.59
C LEU A 188 1.21 0.13 -6.19
N SER A 189 0.77 -0.57 -5.16
CA SER A 189 -0.42 -0.14 -4.42
C SER A 189 -0.11 1.17 -3.67
N PRO A 190 -1.13 2.01 -3.38
CA PRO A 190 -0.95 3.18 -2.53
C PRO A 190 -0.42 2.85 -1.13
N ALA A 191 -0.77 1.67 -0.59
CA ALA A 191 -0.25 1.19 0.68
C ALA A 191 1.26 0.88 0.60
N ALA A 192 1.72 0.17 -0.44
CA ALA A 192 3.15 -0.12 -0.63
C ALA A 192 3.97 1.14 -0.91
N ARG A 193 3.42 2.10 -1.65
CA ARG A 193 4.06 3.40 -1.93
C ARG A 193 4.52 4.10 -0.65
N HIS A 194 3.73 4.04 0.43
CA HIS A 194 4.05 4.74 1.67
C HIS A 194 5.40 4.28 2.25
N ILE A 195 5.61 2.96 2.37
CA ILE A 195 6.83 2.41 2.97
C ILE A 195 8.06 2.53 2.07
N LEU A 196 7.89 2.60 0.75
CA LEU A 196 8.97 2.71 -0.23
C LEU A 196 9.36 4.16 -0.56
N SER A 197 8.68 5.14 0.03
CA SER A 197 8.95 6.56 -0.19
C SER A 197 10.02 7.14 0.76
N THR A 198 10.42 6.39 1.79
CA THR A 198 11.32 6.87 2.84
C THR A 198 12.71 6.26 2.70
N TRP A 199 13.74 7.10 2.58
CA TRP A 199 15.13 6.64 2.53
C TRP A 199 15.53 5.93 3.84
N PRO A 200 16.29 4.80 3.79
CA PRO A 200 16.93 4.20 2.61
C PRO A 200 16.08 3.20 1.80
N SER A 201 14.79 3.08 2.09
CA SER A 201 13.86 2.26 1.31
C SER A 201 13.49 2.91 -0.03
N ARG A 202 13.37 2.10 -1.08
CA ARG A 202 13.08 2.57 -2.46
C ARG A 202 12.38 1.51 -3.29
N TRP A 203 11.67 1.97 -4.30
CA TRP A 203 11.20 1.14 -5.42
C TRP A 203 12.12 1.33 -6.62
N ILE A 204 12.74 0.25 -7.08
CA ILE A 204 13.67 0.20 -8.20
C ILE A 204 13.00 -0.48 -9.38
N VAL A 205 13.01 0.19 -10.52
CA VAL A 205 12.50 -0.33 -11.78
C VAL A 205 13.69 -0.71 -12.64
N GLN A 206 13.72 -1.96 -13.08
CA GLN A 206 14.68 -2.45 -14.07
C GLN A 206 14.10 -2.23 -15.46
N ASP A 207 14.74 -1.39 -16.25
CA ASP A 207 14.28 -0.94 -17.56
C ASP A 207 15.38 -1.14 -18.61
N GLU A 208 14.98 -1.56 -19.81
CA GLU A 208 15.93 -1.88 -20.89
C GLU A 208 16.64 -0.64 -21.44
N ARG A 209 15.99 0.54 -21.40
CA ARG A 209 16.49 1.79 -21.97
C ARG A 209 17.30 2.59 -20.95
N ASP A 210 16.80 2.72 -19.73
CA ASP A 210 17.38 3.57 -18.69
C ASP A 210 18.16 2.78 -17.61
N GLY A 211 18.18 1.44 -17.68
CA GLY A 211 18.89 0.59 -16.72
C GLY A 211 18.10 0.40 -15.44
N TYR A 212 18.52 1.06 -14.35
CA TYR A 212 17.76 1.05 -13.09
C TYR A 212 17.37 2.46 -12.73
N TYR A 213 16.13 2.68 -12.33
CA TYR A 213 15.70 3.98 -11.79
C TYR A 213 14.72 3.81 -10.63
N ASP A 214 14.60 4.84 -9.82
CA ASP A 214 13.65 4.91 -8.73
C ASP A 214 12.24 5.17 -9.29
N GLY A 215 11.30 4.24 -9.10
CA GLY A 215 9.96 4.33 -9.68
C GLY A 215 9.08 5.45 -9.11
N LEU A 216 9.46 6.06 -7.98
CA LEU A 216 8.73 7.17 -7.35
C LEU A 216 9.32 8.55 -7.66
N SER A 217 10.59 8.63 -8.02
CA SER A 217 11.29 9.90 -8.26
C SER A 217 11.92 10.03 -9.66
N GLY A 218 12.04 8.92 -10.38
CA GLY A 218 12.72 8.86 -11.68
C GLY A 218 14.24 8.91 -11.61
N ALA A 219 14.83 9.00 -10.40
CA ALA A 219 16.27 9.07 -10.24
C ALA A 219 16.94 7.80 -10.79
N VAL A 220 17.86 7.94 -11.74
CA VAL A 220 18.67 6.83 -12.25
C VAL A 220 19.54 6.31 -11.11
N LEU A 221 19.53 4.98 -10.95
CA LEU A 221 20.20 4.27 -9.87
C LEU A 221 21.32 3.41 -10.42
N ARG A 222 22.34 3.18 -9.60
CA ARG A 222 23.33 2.11 -9.83
C ARG A 222 23.59 1.36 -8.54
N TRP A 223 23.96 0.09 -8.66
CA TRP A 223 24.47 -0.67 -7.52
C TRP A 223 25.85 -0.15 -7.14
N GLN A 224 25.99 0.34 -5.91
CA GLN A 224 27.24 0.84 -5.36
C GLN A 224 27.25 0.67 -3.84
N ASP A 225 28.40 0.32 -3.27
CA ASP A 225 28.60 0.19 -1.83
C ASP A 225 27.53 -0.65 -1.11
N GLY A 226 27.05 -1.71 -1.77
CA GLY A 226 26.09 -2.66 -1.21
C GLY A 226 24.61 -2.23 -1.28
N MET A 227 24.25 -1.23 -2.08
CA MET A 227 22.84 -0.84 -2.30
C MET A 227 22.63 -0.16 -3.67
N PHE A 228 21.39 -0.06 -4.14
CA PHE A 228 21.05 0.87 -5.21
C PHE A 228 21.02 2.30 -4.68
N ALA A 229 21.75 3.20 -5.33
CA ALA A 229 21.80 4.61 -4.97
C ALA A 229 21.77 5.53 -6.20
N PRO A 230 21.26 6.78 -6.06
CA PRO A 230 21.15 7.72 -7.18
C PRO A 230 22.51 8.04 -7.82
N VAL A 231 22.50 8.08 -9.15
CA VAL A 231 23.63 8.58 -9.95
C VAL A 231 23.58 10.11 -9.95
N PRO A 232 24.65 10.80 -9.53
CA PRO A 232 24.71 12.25 -9.56
C PRO A 232 24.47 12.80 -10.96
N GLY A 233 23.56 13.76 -11.07
CA GLY A 233 23.28 14.50 -12.29
C GLY A 233 24.30 15.61 -12.56
N SER A 234 24.21 16.22 -13.74
CA SER A 234 25.07 17.37 -14.07
C SER A 234 24.79 18.54 -13.12
N GLY A 235 25.84 19.10 -12.52
CA GLY A 235 25.74 20.18 -11.54
C GLY A 235 25.32 19.75 -10.12
N ALA A 236 25.30 18.45 -9.82
CA ALA A 236 25.07 17.98 -8.46
C ALA A 236 26.19 18.46 -7.51
N THR A 237 25.80 18.99 -6.36
CA THR A 237 26.70 19.36 -5.27
C THR A 237 26.33 18.58 -4.00
N PRO A 238 27.18 18.55 -2.96
CA PRO A 238 26.80 17.96 -1.68
C PRO A 238 25.57 18.62 -1.04
N GLU A 239 25.32 19.91 -1.34
CA GLU A 239 24.20 20.69 -0.81
C GLU A 239 22.93 20.58 -1.69
N ASP A 240 23.08 20.29 -2.98
CA ASP A 240 22.01 20.04 -3.95
C ASP A 240 22.32 18.75 -4.75
N PRO A 241 22.09 17.56 -4.16
CA PRO A 241 22.40 16.29 -4.78
C PRO A 241 21.34 15.96 -5.83
N ARG A 242 21.40 16.64 -6.98
CA ARG A 242 20.54 16.33 -8.13
C ARG A 242 20.90 14.96 -8.69
N ALA A 243 19.89 14.14 -8.96
CA ALA A 243 20.07 12.88 -9.65
C ALA A 243 19.84 13.06 -11.16
N LEU A 244 20.50 12.24 -11.97
CA LEU A 244 20.06 12.02 -13.35
C LEU A 244 18.64 11.43 -13.33
N VAL A 245 17.75 11.89 -14.20
CA VAL A 245 16.36 11.41 -14.28
C VAL A 245 16.18 10.54 -15.53
N ALA A 246 15.61 9.35 -15.37
CA ALA A 246 15.32 8.41 -16.45
C ALA A 246 14.40 9.05 -17.51
N ALA A 247 14.64 8.76 -18.79
CA ALA A 247 13.80 9.28 -19.87
C ALA A 247 12.40 8.67 -19.83
N THR A 248 12.31 7.37 -19.56
CA THR A 248 11.04 6.62 -19.47
C THR A 248 10.13 7.16 -18.36
N TYR A 249 10.71 7.63 -17.25
CA TYR A 249 9.93 8.23 -16.16
C TYR A 249 9.25 9.55 -16.55
N GLN A 250 9.85 10.32 -17.48
CA GLN A 250 9.34 11.62 -17.93
C GLN A 250 8.26 11.51 -19.00
N GLU A 251 8.05 10.31 -19.55
CA GLU A 251 6.99 10.07 -20.53
C GLU A 251 5.63 10.13 -19.85
N THR A 252 4.89 11.21 -20.13
CA THR A 252 3.57 11.48 -19.56
C THR A 252 2.49 11.41 -20.62
N ALA A 253 1.34 10.85 -20.27
CA ALA A 253 0.12 10.88 -21.06
C ALA A 253 -1.05 11.31 -20.17
N ASP A 254 -1.82 12.31 -20.58
CA ASP A 254 -3.06 12.66 -19.87
C ASP A 254 -4.13 11.66 -20.27
N THR A 255 -4.42 10.70 -19.38
CA THR A 255 -5.46 9.68 -19.58
C THR A 255 -6.87 10.22 -19.36
N ALA A 256 -6.99 11.51 -18.97
CA ALA A 256 -8.21 12.12 -18.45
C ALA A 256 -8.76 11.48 -17.15
N GLU A 257 -8.11 10.44 -16.61
CA GLU A 257 -8.45 9.86 -15.32
C GLU A 257 -8.04 10.80 -14.17
N ARG A 258 -8.79 10.71 -13.08
CA ARG A 258 -8.59 11.55 -11.90
C ARG A 258 -8.67 10.73 -10.63
N GLN A 259 -8.01 11.21 -9.58
CA GLN A 259 -8.21 10.70 -8.22
C GLN A 259 -8.60 11.82 -7.28
N LEU A 260 -9.67 11.61 -6.51
CA LEU A 260 -10.03 12.47 -5.39
C LEU A 260 -9.34 11.93 -4.14
N ALA A 261 -8.35 12.66 -3.62
CA ALA A 261 -7.56 12.27 -2.46
C ALA A 261 -7.93 13.14 -1.25
N LEU A 262 -8.14 12.49 -0.11
CA LEU A 262 -8.46 13.10 1.16
C LEU A 262 -7.47 12.62 2.21
N THR A 263 -6.82 13.55 2.92
CA THR A 263 -6.07 13.22 4.13
C THR A 263 -6.72 13.95 5.29
N PHE A 264 -7.12 13.23 6.33
CA PHE A 264 -7.68 13.85 7.52
C PHE A 264 -7.19 13.19 8.80
N ARG A 265 -7.21 13.97 9.87
CA ARG A 265 -6.79 13.55 11.20
C ARG A 265 -7.89 13.87 12.19
N SER A 266 -8.17 12.92 13.07
CA SER A 266 -9.12 13.04 14.16
C SER A 266 -8.43 12.71 15.47
N VAL A 267 -8.78 13.41 16.55
CA VAL A 267 -8.24 13.14 17.88
C VAL A 267 -9.40 12.83 18.82
N HIS A 268 -9.46 11.58 19.26
CA HIS A 268 -10.53 11.05 20.08
C HIS A 268 -10.12 10.96 21.55
N PRO A 269 -11.03 11.24 22.51
CA PRO A 269 -10.81 10.85 23.89
C PRO A 269 -10.56 9.34 24.00
N ALA A 270 -9.57 8.95 24.80
CA ALA A 270 -9.30 7.56 25.10
C ALA A 270 -10.27 7.07 26.21
N ASP A 271 -11.54 6.87 25.84
CA ASP A 271 -12.57 6.30 26.73
C ASP A 271 -13.04 4.93 26.23
N ASP A 272 -13.77 4.22 27.09
CA ASP A 272 -14.26 2.85 26.88
C ASP A 272 -15.36 2.73 25.80
N ARG A 273 -15.85 3.85 25.27
CA ARG A 273 -16.87 3.90 24.22
C ARG A 273 -16.30 4.31 22.88
N LEU A 274 -14.97 4.48 22.79
CA LEU A 274 -14.29 4.83 21.55
C LEU A 274 -14.52 3.74 20.50
N VAL A 275 -15.05 4.14 19.34
CA VAL A 275 -15.10 3.31 18.14
C VAL A 275 -14.37 4.07 17.03
N LEU A 276 -13.32 3.45 16.51
CA LEU A 276 -12.48 3.95 15.42
C LEU A 276 -13.06 3.55 14.07
N GLY A 277 -12.62 4.20 12.99
CA GLY A 277 -13.08 3.97 11.62
C GLY A 277 -14.38 4.69 11.26
N GLY A 278 -15.11 5.25 12.23
CA GLY A 278 -16.38 5.95 11.98
C GLY A 278 -16.24 7.19 11.09
N GLY A 279 -15.13 7.92 11.22
CA GLY A 279 -14.82 9.07 10.36
C GLY A 279 -14.61 8.65 8.91
N LEU A 280 -13.81 7.61 8.70
CA LEU A 280 -13.58 7.02 7.37
C LEU A 280 -14.88 6.50 6.76
N GLU A 281 -15.65 5.70 7.47
CA GLU A 281 -16.92 5.15 6.97
C GLU A 281 -17.90 6.26 6.55
N SER A 282 -17.97 7.33 7.34
CA SER A 282 -18.83 8.48 7.04
C SER A 282 -18.42 9.20 5.76
N VAL A 283 -17.13 9.51 5.60
CA VAL A 283 -16.61 10.14 4.39
C VAL A 283 -16.80 9.25 3.17
N TRP A 284 -16.51 7.95 3.33
CA TRP A 284 -16.67 6.97 2.26
C TRP A 284 -18.12 6.92 1.79
N THR A 285 -19.07 6.80 2.72
CA THR A 285 -20.51 6.75 2.42
C THR A 285 -21.01 8.03 1.77
N GLU A 286 -20.57 9.21 2.24
CA GLU A 286 -20.97 10.49 1.62
C GLU A 286 -20.46 10.64 0.18
N LEU A 287 -19.29 10.08 -0.14
CA LEU A 287 -18.67 10.22 -1.46
C LEU A 287 -19.04 9.11 -2.44
N THR A 288 -19.39 7.91 -1.96
CA THR A 288 -19.67 6.76 -2.84
C THR A 288 -21.10 6.22 -2.70
N GLY A 289 -21.84 6.63 -1.68
CA GLY A 289 -23.16 6.11 -1.33
C GLY A 289 -23.16 4.79 -0.55
N ALA A 290 -21.99 4.20 -0.28
CA ALA A 290 -21.85 2.93 0.44
C ALA A 290 -20.65 2.96 1.40
N PRO A 291 -20.62 2.12 2.45
CA PRO A 291 -19.43 1.99 3.30
C PRO A 291 -18.27 1.34 2.55
N PRO A 292 -17.05 1.34 3.11
CA PRO A 292 -15.96 0.54 2.57
C PRO A 292 -16.34 -0.94 2.46
N ALA A 293 -15.75 -1.65 1.51
CA ALA A 293 -16.04 -3.07 1.29
C ALA A 293 -15.29 -3.96 2.27
N GLY A 294 -14.01 -3.64 2.51
CA GLY A 294 -13.13 -4.50 3.28
C GLY A 294 -11.93 -3.80 3.87
N TRP A 295 -11.22 -4.50 4.74
CA TRP A 295 -9.99 -4.02 5.37
C TRP A 295 -9.07 -5.18 5.73
N GLY A 296 -7.83 -4.83 6.08
CA GLY A 296 -6.82 -5.77 6.58
C GLY A 296 -5.60 -5.05 7.15
N THR A 297 -4.71 -5.79 7.80
CA THR A 297 -3.40 -5.29 8.25
C THR A 297 -2.35 -5.35 7.15
N ALA A 298 -2.68 -5.99 6.03
CA ALA A 298 -1.88 -6.13 4.82
C ALA A 298 -2.83 -6.25 3.61
N GLU A 299 -2.27 -6.21 2.42
CA GLU A 299 -2.97 -6.54 1.17
C GLU A 299 -2.72 -8.02 0.79
N PRO A 300 -3.72 -8.78 0.31
CA PRO A 300 -5.09 -8.35 0.06
C PRO A 300 -5.88 -8.08 1.34
N ALA A 301 -6.76 -7.09 1.29
CA ALA A 301 -7.75 -6.85 2.35
C ALA A 301 -8.69 -8.06 2.41
N ASN A 302 -8.65 -8.78 3.52
CA ASN A 302 -9.25 -10.12 3.60
C ASN A 302 -10.53 -10.16 4.44
N LEU A 303 -10.80 -9.11 5.23
CA LEU A 303 -11.95 -9.03 6.13
C LEU A 303 -12.99 -8.02 5.60
N PRO A 304 -14.30 -8.30 5.75
CA PRO A 304 -15.33 -7.30 5.50
C PRO A 304 -15.15 -6.11 6.44
N TRP A 305 -15.51 -4.91 5.98
CA TRP A 305 -15.39 -3.69 6.76
C TRP A 305 -16.09 -3.80 8.12
N SER A 306 -15.37 -3.47 9.21
CA SER A 306 -15.91 -3.48 10.56
C SER A 306 -15.18 -2.49 11.46
N PRO A 307 -15.80 -1.34 11.78
CA PRO A 307 -15.27 -0.36 12.74
C PRO A 307 -14.94 -0.98 14.10
N GLN A 308 -15.79 -1.91 14.57
CA GLN A 308 -15.58 -2.60 15.85
C GLN A 308 -14.29 -3.43 15.85
N ARG A 309 -14.08 -4.29 14.84
CA ARG A 309 -12.88 -5.14 14.79
C ARG A 309 -11.59 -4.33 14.59
N LEU A 310 -11.67 -3.23 13.84
CA LEU A 310 -10.55 -2.28 13.73
C LEU A 310 -10.22 -1.67 15.09
N THR A 311 -11.25 -1.29 15.85
CA THR A 311 -11.10 -0.75 17.20
C THR A 311 -10.49 -1.77 18.16
N ASP A 312 -10.99 -3.01 18.15
CA ASP A 312 -10.49 -4.10 19.00
C ASP A 312 -8.99 -4.35 18.72
N LEU A 313 -8.60 -4.43 17.44
CA LEU A 313 -7.20 -4.57 17.04
C LEU A 313 -6.33 -3.41 17.55
N ALA A 314 -6.82 -2.16 17.38
CA ALA A 314 -6.08 -0.99 17.83
C ALA A 314 -5.95 -0.92 19.36
N PHE A 315 -6.96 -1.41 20.09
CA PHE A 315 -6.95 -1.51 21.54
C PHE A 315 -5.97 -2.58 22.03
N GLU A 316 -5.99 -3.78 21.44
CA GLU A 316 -5.08 -4.89 21.76
C GLU A 316 -3.61 -4.52 21.56
N ARG A 317 -3.34 -3.71 20.54
CA ARG A 317 -1.99 -3.24 20.22
C ARG A 317 -1.57 -2.01 21.00
N ALA A 318 -2.41 -1.36 21.79
CA ALA A 318 -2.01 -0.14 22.46
C ALA A 318 -0.96 -0.42 23.56
N PRO A 319 0.12 0.39 23.68
CA PRO A 319 0.33 1.70 23.05
C PRO A 319 1.00 1.68 21.66
N GLU A 320 1.40 0.52 21.14
CA GLU A 320 1.96 0.41 19.80
C GLU A 320 0.98 0.91 18.71
N PRO A 321 1.47 1.60 17.67
CA PRO A 321 0.61 2.09 16.61
C PRO A 321 0.01 0.93 15.82
N THR A 322 -1.21 1.13 15.34
CA THR A 322 -1.91 0.22 14.43
C THR A 322 -2.00 0.86 13.06
N TRP A 323 -1.71 0.09 12.01
CA TRP A 323 -1.85 0.51 10.63
C TRP A 323 -2.69 -0.51 9.88
N THR A 324 -3.65 -0.05 9.08
CA THR A 324 -4.54 -0.91 8.28
C THR A 324 -4.78 -0.34 6.90
N VAL A 325 -5.03 -1.21 5.93
CA VAL A 325 -5.56 -0.87 4.61
C VAL A 325 -7.07 -1.10 4.59
N VAL A 326 -7.80 -0.23 3.90
CA VAL A 326 -9.25 -0.30 3.71
C VAL A 326 -9.53 -0.13 2.22
N VAL A 327 -10.40 -0.96 1.66
CA VAL A 327 -10.67 -1.02 0.22
C VAL A 327 -12.15 -0.89 -0.11
N GLY A 328 -12.44 -0.36 -1.29
CA GLY A 328 -13.77 -0.29 -1.88
C GLY A 328 -14.14 -1.51 -2.69
N THR A 329 -15.29 -1.42 -3.36
CA THR A 329 -15.74 -2.41 -4.34
C THR A 329 -15.10 -2.15 -5.71
N PRO A 330 -15.03 -3.16 -6.60
CA PRO A 330 -14.54 -2.98 -7.98
C PRO A 330 -15.22 -1.84 -8.76
N ASP A 331 -16.52 -1.64 -8.56
CA ASP A 331 -17.30 -0.62 -9.27
C ASP A 331 -16.86 0.81 -8.93
N ARG A 332 -16.36 1.03 -7.70
CA ARG A 332 -15.84 2.30 -7.21
C ARG A 332 -14.48 2.06 -6.54
N PRO A 333 -13.40 2.03 -7.32
CA PRO A 333 -12.06 1.87 -6.79
C PRO A 333 -11.77 2.93 -5.74
N GLY A 334 -11.56 2.47 -4.51
CA GLY A 334 -11.26 3.28 -3.35
C GLY A 334 -10.25 2.55 -2.47
N ILE A 335 -9.26 3.26 -1.96
CA ILE A 335 -8.32 2.73 -0.98
C ILE A 335 -8.04 3.78 0.08
N ALA A 336 -8.01 3.36 1.33
CA ALA A 336 -7.51 4.16 2.43
C ALA A 336 -6.45 3.42 3.22
N THR A 337 -5.56 4.18 3.82
CA THR A 337 -4.69 3.72 4.91
C THR A 337 -5.12 4.45 6.17
N VAL A 338 -5.23 3.70 7.27
CA VAL A 338 -5.61 4.23 8.58
C VAL A 338 -4.47 3.95 9.53
N ARG A 339 -3.98 4.99 10.20
CA ARG A 339 -2.99 4.88 11.27
C ARG A 339 -3.61 5.35 12.58
N VAL A 340 -3.63 4.46 13.56
CA VAL A 340 -4.11 4.75 14.92
C VAL A 340 -2.90 4.84 15.85
N THR A 341 -2.78 5.94 16.59
CA THR A 341 -1.68 6.16 17.53
C THR A 341 -2.21 6.67 18.87
N ARG A 342 -1.75 6.10 19.98
CA ARG A 342 -2.03 6.62 21.33
C ARG A 342 -1.08 7.79 21.64
N THR A 343 -1.62 8.97 21.91
CA THR A 343 -0.83 10.17 22.27
C THR A 343 -1.28 10.75 23.61
N THR A 344 -0.60 11.77 24.12
CA THR A 344 -1.03 12.46 25.35
C THR A 344 -2.37 13.18 25.19
N ALA A 345 -2.73 13.58 23.96
CA ALA A 345 -3.98 14.25 23.64
C ALA A 345 -5.19 13.28 23.54
N GLY A 346 -4.93 11.99 23.30
CA GLY A 346 -6.00 11.00 23.11
C GLY A 346 -5.57 9.83 22.23
N VAL A 347 -6.50 9.33 21.44
CA VAL A 347 -6.25 8.37 20.35
C VAL A 347 -6.37 9.13 19.04
N GLU A 348 -5.29 9.19 18.29
CA GLU A 348 -5.23 9.88 17.01
C GLU A 348 -5.50 8.88 15.89
N GLU A 349 -6.45 9.21 15.03
CA GLU A 349 -6.77 8.49 13.80
C GLU A 349 -6.35 9.36 12.61
N GLU A 350 -5.34 8.91 11.87
CA GLU A 350 -4.86 9.55 10.64
C GLU A 350 -5.25 8.70 9.44
N VAL A 351 -5.99 9.29 8.51
CA VAL A 351 -6.54 8.61 7.34
C VAL A 351 -6.02 9.27 6.08
N THR A 352 -5.47 8.47 5.16
CA THR A 352 -5.20 8.86 3.78
C THR A 352 -6.07 8.01 2.86
N LEU A 353 -6.98 8.65 2.13
CA LEU A 353 -8.02 8.04 1.31
C LEU A 353 -7.92 8.55 -0.12
N ALA A 354 -8.14 7.67 -1.11
CA ALA A 354 -8.27 8.08 -2.50
C ALA A 354 -9.38 7.28 -3.20
N PHE A 355 -10.11 7.95 -4.10
CA PHE A 355 -11.07 7.35 -5.02
C PHE A 355 -10.67 7.64 -6.46
N GLY A 356 -10.78 6.64 -7.33
CA GLY A 356 -10.49 6.78 -8.75
C GLY A 356 -11.72 7.08 -9.58
N TYR A 357 -11.53 7.92 -10.60
CA TYR A 357 -12.56 8.35 -11.55
C TYR A 357 -12.02 8.25 -12.97
N GLY A 358 -12.78 7.56 -13.84
CA GLY A 358 -12.53 7.53 -15.28
C GLY A 358 -12.95 8.84 -15.97
N PRO A 359 -12.63 9.00 -17.27
CA PRO A 359 -12.90 10.24 -18.02
C PRO A 359 -14.39 10.65 -18.04
N ASP A 360 -15.29 9.67 -18.03
CA ASP A 360 -16.74 9.88 -18.10
C ASP A 360 -17.43 9.83 -16.72
N GLU A 361 -16.67 9.69 -15.63
CA GLU A 361 -17.21 9.62 -14.27
C GLU A 361 -17.21 10.99 -13.60
N GLU A 362 -18.35 11.37 -13.05
CA GLU A 362 -18.49 12.61 -12.28
C GLU A 362 -17.82 12.49 -10.91
N ILE A 363 -17.01 13.50 -10.56
CA ILE A 363 -16.35 13.60 -9.26
C ILE A 363 -17.28 14.38 -8.32
N PRO A 364 -17.65 13.84 -7.14
CA PRO A 364 -18.65 14.42 -6.25
C PRO A 364 -18.09 15.61 -5.44
N LEU A 365 -17.62 16.65 -6.11
CA LEU A 365 -17.00 17.82 -5.47
C LEU A 365 -18.00 18.58 -4.57
N ASP A 366 -19.28 18.61 -4.94
CA ASP A 366 -20.34 19.27 -4.16
C ASP A 366 -20.64 18.55 -2.83
N ALA A 367 -20.26 17.27 -2.70
CA ALA A 367 -20.42 16.52 -1.45
C ALA A 367 -19.31 16.80 -0.42
N LEU A 368 -18.19 17.42 -0.83
CA LEU A 368 -17.01 17.65 0.02
C LEU A 368 -17.32 18.49 1.28
N PRO A 369 -18.07 19.62 1.21
CA PRO A 369 -18.40 20.37 2.41
C PRO A 369 -19.24 19.56 3.41
N ARG A 370 -20.14 18.69 2.92
CA ARG A 370 -20.94 17.82 3.78
C ARG A 370 -20.09 16.74 4.44
N ALA A 371 -19.20 16.08 3.69
CA ALA A 371 -18.27 15.10 4.24
C ALA A 371 -17.38 15.74 5.34
N ALA A 372 -16.86 16.94 5.09
CA ALA A 372 -16.10 17.70 6.06
C ALA A 372 -16.93 18.09 7.30
N GLU A 373 -18.19 18.49 7.13
CA GLU A 373 -19.08 18.81 8.25
C GLU A 373 -19.37 17.60 9.13
N VAL A 374 -19.58 16.42 8.52
CA VAL A 374 -19.79 15.18 9.26
C VAL A 374 -18.56 14.84 10.10
N LEU A 375 -17.35 14.93 9.54
CA LEU A 375 -16.11 14.75 10.30
C LEU A 375 -15.98 15.76 11.44
N ALA A 376 -16.23 17.04 11.16
CA ALA A 376 -16.09 18.12 12.12
C ALA A 376 -17.06 18.03 13.30
N THR A 377 -18.28 17.56 13.04
CA THR A 377 -19.36 17.55 14.04
C THR A 377 -19.47 16.23 14.80
N ARG A 378 -19.12 15.10 14.17
CA ARG A 378 -19.29 13.76 14.75
C ARG A 378 -17.99 13.07 15.11
N HIS A 379 -16.89 13.39 14.42
CA HIS A 379 -15.65 12.59 14.47
C HIS A 379 -14.43 13.35 14.97
N ARG A 380 -14.61 14.48 15.65
CA ARG A 380 -13.51 15.25 16.28
C ARG A 380 -12.36 15.56 15.30
N LEU A 381 -12.74 15.95 14.08
CA LEU A 381 -11.78 16.38 13.06
C LEU A 381 -10.82 17.41 13.66
N GLN A 382 -9.54 17.18 13.44
CA GLN A 382 -8.47 18.16 13.68
C GLN A 382 -8.16 18.93 12.41
N SER A 383 -7.88 18.22 11.32
CA SER A 383 -7.66 18.82 10.01
C SER A 383 -8.00 17.87 8.87
N MET A 384 -8.32 18.43 7.71
CA MET A 384 -8.54 17.70 6.47
C MET A 384 -7.93 18.48 5.30
N LEU A 385 -7.27 17.78 4.40
CA LEU A 385 -6.83 18.27 3.11
C LEU A 385 -7.53 17.47 2.02
N VAL A 386 -8.12 18.17 1.05
CA VAL A 386 -8.72 17.58 -0.15
C VAL A 386 -7.87 17.94 -1.34
N GLN A 387 -7.55 16.97 -2.20
CA GLN A 387 -6.76 17.17 -3.41
C GLN A 387 -7.38 16.44 -4.60
N LEU A 388 -7.20 17.00 -5.79
CA LEU A 388 -7.47 16.32 -7.05
C LEU A 388 -6.16 15.96 -7.74
N ARG A 389 -6.00 14.72 -8.17
CA ARG A 389 -4.80 14.24 -8.87
C ARG A 389 -5.15 13.84 -10.30
N LYS A 390 -4.23 14.11 -11.24
CA LYS A 390 -4.21 13.45 -12.56
C LYS A 390 -3.45 12.14 -12.40
N ALA A 391 -4.19 11.05 -12.19
CA ALA A 391 -3.63 9.75 -11.84
C ALA A 391 -4.65 8.64 -12.17
N ARG A 392 -4.18 7.39 -12.21
CA ARG A 392 -4.96 6.24 -12.69
C ARG A 392 -6.26 6.01 -11.92
N ARG A 393 -7.33 5.58 -12.60
CA ARG A 393 -8.61 5.23 -11.96
C ARG A 393 -8.48 4.03 -11.00
N ASP A 394 -7.60 3.07 -11.30
CA ASP A 394 -7.40 1.87 -10.48
C ASP A 394 -6.57 2.11 -9.21
N LEU A 395 -6.15 3.35 -8.96
CA LEU A 395 -5.34 3.79 -7.83
C LEU A 395 -3.91 3.22 -7.81
N ALA A 396 -3.53 2.38 -8.77
CA ALA A 396 -2.18 1.88 -8.87
C ALA A 396 -1.20 3.03 -9.21
N VAL A 397 0.00 2.96 -8.66
CA VAL A 397 1.03 3.99 -8.83
C VAL A 397 2.03 3.49 -9.88
N PRO A 398 2.07 4.10 -11.08
CA PRO A 398 2.97 3.67 -12.14
C PRO A 398 4.41 4.12 -11.88
N PRO A 399 5.41 3.49 -12.50
CA PRO A 399 6.81 3.89 -12.44
C PRO A 399 7.10 5.10 -13.35
N ARG A 400 6.20 6.08 -13.36
CA ARG A 400 6.22 7.25 -14.25
C ARG A 400 5.81 8.49 -13.46
N PHE A 401 6.21 9.65 -13.97
CA PHE A 401 5.85 10.91 -13.35
C PHE A 401 4.34 11.11 -13.34
N GLU A 402 3.75 11.05 -12.15
CA GLU A 402 2.42 11.60 -11.88
C GLU A 402 2.59 12.93 -11.14
N GLY A 403 1.97 13.99 -11.66
CA GLY A 403 2.01 15.31 -11.03
C GLY A 403 1.42 15.29 -9.60
N PRO A 404 1.81 16.26 -8.75
CA PRO A 404 1.27 16.35 -7.40
C PRO A 404 -0.24 16.64 -7.45
N GLY A 405 -0.95 16.23 -6.40
CA GLY A 405 -2.36 16.59 -6.26
C GLY A 405 -2.54 18.09 -6.07
N VAL A 406 -3.52 18.66 -6.74
CA VAL A 406 -3.92 20.06 -6.62
C VAL A 406 -4.84 20.19 -5.39
N PRO A 407 -4.49 21.00 -4.38
CA PRO A 407 -5.35 21.24 -3.24
C PRO A 407 -6.68 21.90 -3.64
N LEU A 408 -7.80 21.31 -3.21
CA LEU A 408 -9.16 21.85 -3.43
C LEU A 408 -9.73 22.55 -2.21
N ALA A 409 -9.43 22.01 -1.04
CA ALA A 409 -9.90 22.56 0.21
C ALA A 409 -8.99 22.14 1.36
N PHE A 410 -8.95 23.00 2.37
CA PHE A 410 -8.41 22.67 3.68
C PHE A 410 -9.51 22.87 4.72
N VAL A 411 -9.53 22.05 5.76
CA VAL A 411 -10.52 22.15 6.83
C VAL A 411 -9.80 22.13 8.16
N LEU A 412 -10.18 23.04 9.05
CA LEU A 412 -9.76 23.02 10.44
C LEU A 412 -10.92 22.63 11.35
N GLY A 413 -10.62 21.70 12.25
CA GLY A 413 -11.47 21.29 13.35
C GLY A 413 -11.86 22.44 14.27
N ALA A 414 -12.96 22.28 14.98
CA ALA A 414 -13.46 23.32 15.88
C ALA A 414 -12.48 23.63 17.03
N GLU A 415 -11.77 22.63 17.57
CA GLU A 415 -10.74 22.86 18.59
C GLU A 415 -9.58 23.68 18.02
N GLU A 416 -9.22 23.44 16.75
CA GLU A 416 -8.03 24.05 16.14
C GLU A 416 -8.31 25.50 15.78
N VAL A 417 -9.53 25.77 15.30
CA VAL A 417 -10.03 27.13 15.11
C VAL A 417 -10.03 27.93 16.42
N ARG A 418 -10.29 27.30 17.58
CA ARG A 418 -10.26 27.98 18.88
C ARG A 418 -8.85 28.32 19.35
N GLN A 419 -7.87 27.51 19.00
CA GLN A 419 -6.47 27.73 19.38
C GLN A 419 -5.83 28.87 18.58
N ILE A 420 -6.37 29.21 17.41
CA ILE A 420 -5.89 30.31 16.59
C ILE A 420 -6.34 31.65 17.20
N PRO A 421 -5.42 32.59 17.50
CA PRO A 421 -5.77 33.86 18.12
C PRO A 421 -6.63 34.78 17.23
N GLY A 422 -7.62 35.42 17.86
CA GLY A 422 -8.46 36.44 17.23
C GLY A 422 -9.29 35.91 16.06
N ASP A 423 -9.58 36.78 15.08
CA ASP A 423 -10.35 36.42 13.88
C ASP A 423 -9.46 35.87 12.73
N ARG A 424 -8.20 35.51 13.00
CA ARG A 424 -7.24 35.11 11.96
C ARG A 424 -7.71 33.91 11.16
N ALA A 425 -8.34 32.94 11.83
CA ALA A 425 -8.92 31.76 11.18
C ALA A 425 -10.06 32.12 10.22
N ARG A 426 -10.74 33.26 10.41
CA ARG A 426 -11.86 33.74 9.57
C ARG A 426 -11.41 34.74 8.51
N ASN A 427 -10.41 35.56 8.82
CA ASN A 427 -9.85 36.61 7.98
C ASN A 427 -8.59 36.09 7.29
N THR A 428 -8.77 35.21 6.31
CA THR A 428 -7.68 34.59 5.55
C THR A 428 -7.23 35.43 4.36
N PRO A 429 -6.00 35.23 3.84
CA PRO A 429 -5.52 35.87 2.61
C PRO A 429 -6.16 35.34 1.33
N LEU A 430 -7.04 34.34 1.41
CA LEU A 430 -7.76 33.77 0.28
C LEU A 430 -8.88 34.72 -0.21
N SER A 431 -9.20 34.63 -1.50
CA SER A 431 -10.30 35.42 -2.10
C SER A 431 -11.68 34.95 -1.63
N ALA A 432 -11.84 33.64 -1.42
CA ALA A 432 -13.05 33.04 -0.87
C ALA A 432 -13.00 33.06 0.66
N ARG A 433 -14.14 33.40 1.28
CA ARG A 433 -14.28 33.33 2.74
C ARG A 433 -14.43 31.88 3.20
N PRO A 434 -13.91 31.52 4.38
CA PRO A 434 -14.16 30.19 4.94
C PRO A 434 -15.64 29.97 5.23
N VAL A 435 -16.10 28.75 4.93
CA VAL A 435 -17.45 28.28 5.25
C VAL A 435 -17.44 27.72 6.67
N HIS A 436 -18.41 28.13 7.49
CA HIS A 436 -18.56 27.60 8.83
C HIS A 436 -19.25 26.24 8.78
N LEU A 437 -18.64 25.23 9.40
CA LEU A 437 -19.21 23.91 9.55
C LEU A 437 -19.66 23.68 10.99
N GLY A 438 -20.82 23.05 11.16
CA GLY A 438 -21.35 22.70 12.48
C GLY A 438 -21.88 23.89 13.29
N PRO A 439 -21.97 23.74 14.63
CA PRO A 439 -22.64 24.73 15.49
C PRO A 439 -21.96 26.10 15.50
N ARG A 440 -22.76 27.18 15.45
CA ARG A 440 -22.27 28.57 15.45
C ARG A 440 -21.35 28.93 16.64
N ALA A 441 -21.56 28.31 17.80
CA ALA A 441 -20.78 28.59 19.00
C ALA A 441 -19.35 28.00 18.95
N ARG A 442 -19.14 26.91 18.21
CA ARG A 442 -17.87 26.18 18.12
C ARG A 442 -17.69 25.67 16.69
N PRO A 443 -17.60 26.57 15.69
CA PRO A 443 -17.57 26.16 14.29
C PRO A 443 -16.20 25.58 13.93
N ALA A 444 -16.22 24.57 13.07
CA ALA A 444 -15.07 24.24 12.24
C ALA A 444 -15.08 25.15 11.00
N LEU A 445 -13.95 25.25 10.30
CA LEU A 445 -13.83 26.13 9.14
C LEU A 445 -13.35 25.34 7.92
N TYR A 446 -14.12 25.43 6.84
CA TYR A 446 -13.80 24.89 5.52
C TYR A 446 -13.27 26.01 4.64
N TYR A 447 -12.05 25.87 4.15
CA TYR A 447 -11.35 26.83 3.31
C TYR A 447 -11.36 26.31 1.86
N PRO A 448 -12.30 26.76 1.01
CA PRO A 448 -12.25 26.43 -0.41
C PRO A 448 -11.05 27.11 -1.05
N LEU A 449 -10.32 26.40 -1.90
CA LEU A 449 -9.20 26.95 -2.64
C LEU A 449 -9.67 27.43 -4.02
N PRO A 450 -9.47 28.72 -4.36
CA PRO A 450 -10.04 29.36 -5.53
C PRO A 450 -9.19 29.08 -6.77
N GLY A 451 -9.17 27.84 -7.23
CA GLY A 451 -8.39 27.44 -8.40
C GLY A 451 -9.13 26.42 -9.25
N ASP A 452 -8.73 26.31 -10.52
CA ASP A 452 -9.04 25.10 -11.28
C ASP A 452 -8.42 23.91 -10.53
N PRO A 453 -9.20 22.86 -10.21
CA PRO A 453 -8.72 21.61 -9.65
C PRO A 453 -7.56 20.95 -10.44
N SER A 454 -7.26 21.43 -11.65
CA SER A 454 -6.16 20.99 -12.50
C SER A 454 -4.96 21.95 -12.53
N ASP A 455 -5.01 23.08 -11.83
CA ASP A 455 -3.97 24.12 -11.81
C ASP A 455 -3.11 24.04 -10.53
N LEU A 456 -1.79 23.87 -10.74
CA LEU A 456 -0.80 23.82 -9.67
C LEU A 456 -0.64 25.15 -8.91
N ALA A 457 -1.13 26.28 -9.45
CA ALA A 457 -1.13 27.56 -8.74
C ALA A 457 -1.85 27.51 -7.39
N SER A 458 -2.82 26.59 -7.22
CA SER A 458 -3.55 26.36 -5.96
C SER A 458 -2.63 25.99 -4.78
N TRP A 459 -1.42 25.47 -5.05
CA TRP A 459 -0.41 25.27 -4.01
C TRP A 459 0.06 26.58 -3.38
N SER A 460 0.17 27.65 -4.16
CA SER A 460 0.55 28.97 -3.62
C SER A 460 -0.54 29.55 -2.72
N ASP A 461 -1.82 29.30 -3.01
CA ASP A 461 -2.93 29.66 -2.11
C ASP A 461 -2.91 28.82 -0.83
N PHE A 462 -2.72 27.51 -0.96
CA PHE A 462 -2.61 26.62 0.19
C PHE A 462 -1.44 26.98 1.10
N GLU A 463 -0.25 27.23 0.55
CA GLU A 463 0.92 27.66 1.32
C GLU A 463 0.69 29.00 2.03
N ARG A 464 0.08 29.98 1.33
CA ARG A 464 -0.28 31.28 1.93
C ARG A 464 -1.26 31.10 3.09
N LEU A 465 -2.26 30.24 2.93
CA LEU A 465 -3.21 29.90 3.99
C LEU A 465 -2.49 29.26 5.18
N VAL A 466 -1.72 28.20 4.96
CA VAL A 466 -1.04 27.46 6.03
C VAL A 466 -0.06 28.36 6.78
N ARG A 467 0.70 29.20 6.08
CA ARG A 467 1.61 30.18 6.70
C ARG A 467 0.83 31.16 7.57
N HIS A 468 -0.23 31.76 7.04
CA HIS A 468 -1.11 32.67 7.79
C HIS A 468 -1.70 32.02 9.06
N LEU A 469 -2.09 30.75 8.99
CA LEU A 469 -2.63 30.04 10.15
C LEU A 469 -1.55 29.69 11.19
N LYS A 470 -0.28 29.50 10.77
CA LYS A 470 0.85 29.10 11.63
C LYS A 470 1.63 30.25 12.26
N ASP A 471 1.66 31.44 11.65
CA ASP A 471 2.43 32.60 12.13
C ASP A 471 1.85 33.19 13.44
N ALA A 472 1.99 32.43 14.54
CA ALA A 472 1.56 32.77 15.89
C ALA A 472 2.68 33.44 16.70
#